data_AF-A0A2N4X9E3-F1
#
_entry.id   AF-A0A2N4X9E3-F1
#
_cell.length_a   1.000
_cell.length_b   1.000
_cell.length_c   1.000
_cell.angle_alpha   90.00
_cell.angle_beta   90.00
_cell.angle_gamma   90.00
#
_symmetry.space_group_name_H-M   'P 1'
#
loop_
_entity.id
_entity.type
_entity.pdbx_description
1 polymer ?
#
loop_
_entity_poly.entity_id
_entity_poly.type
_entity_poly.pdbx_seq_one_letter_code
_entity_poly.pdbx_strand_id
1 'polypeptide(L)'
;MQLPKKYKRLIIAVSLLLLILIFPPIYLYEFYPYITSIPIGITLGYMIPTGIRRMLYSINEDEEETLPPESDFFIVIVILSVIGTGLLFSFWCRYRIDSAFRNTGILVKDAIVTDGKSITGGRKPKYYDLQLSYKLKSGTKYHAVVPVKSDVFNNVYKDQTVDILYLPSHVDMVRVLIGENVSKYLKRPNRDIKPTDIDSIFKYNDTELLKFLDRTSYRWQAETSEGSTLNSNHLTLESVVKLPNMVVYGYGGYLNGELYLAPLKIEGKSKSGDDNSTIYFTKKYKIVKKSIINQLDTKEDDITTIFTYEKRVE
;
A
#
# COMPACT_ATOMS: atom_id res chain seq x y z
N MET A 1 1.14 -31.08 -42.88
CA MET A 1 0.76 -31.84 -41.67
C MET A 1 -0.42 -31.11 -41.02
N GLN A 2 -1.66 -31.58 -41.22
CA GLN A 2 -2.85 -30.97 -40.62
C GLN A 2 -3.02 -31.49 -39.19
N LEU A 3 -3.12 -30.61 -38.20
CA LEU A 3 -3.41 -31.02 -36.83
C LEU A 3 -4.80 -31.67 -36.75
N PRO A 4 -4.96 -32.79 -36.02
CA PRO A 4 -6.26 -33.41 -35.83
C PRO A 4 -7.24 -32.39 -35.24
N LYS A 5 -8.43 -32.24 -35.85
CA LYS A 5 -9.46 -31.28 -35.40
C LYS A 5 -9.77 -31.41 -33.91
N LYS A 6 -9.64 -32.62 -33.34
CA LYS A 6 -9.85 -32.95 -31.93
C LYS A 6 -8.96 -32.18 -30.94
N TYR A 7 -7.70 -31.90 -31.28
CA TYR A 7 -6.79 -31.15 -30.40
C TYR A 7 -6.79 -29.65 -30.66
N LYS A 8 -7.34 -29.20 -31.79
CA LYS A 8 -7.23 -27.82 -32.26
C LYS A 8 -7.71 -26.80 -31.21
N ARG A 9 -8.84 -27.03 -30.54
CA ARG A 9 -9.39 -26.10 -29.54
C ARG A 9 -8.51 -26.01 -28.29
N LEU A 10 -8.06 -27.15 -27.77
CA LEU A 10 -7.19 -27.19 -26.60
C LEU A 10 -5.83 -26.56 -26.90
N ILE A 11 -5.25 -26.83 -28.07
CA ILE A 11 -3.98 -26.25 -28.49
C ILE A 11 -4.11 -24.73 -28.65
N ILE A 12 -5.20 -24.24 -29.25
CA ILE A 12 -5.46 -22.80 -29.33
C ILE A 12 -5.61 -22.21 -27.92
N ALA A 13 -6.38 -22.84 -27.04
CA ALA A 13 -6.57 -22.36 -25.66
C ALA A 13 -5.27 -22.28 -24.88
N VAL A 14 -4.44 -23.33 -24.94
CA VAL A 14 -3.13 -23.37 -24.28
C VAL A 14 -2.17 -22.35 -24.90
N SER A 15 -2.18 -22.19 -26.23
CA SER A 15 -1.34 -21.19 -26.90
C SER A 15 -1.74 -19.77 -26.51
N LEU A 16 -3.05 -19.48 -26.43
CA LEU A 16 -3.57 -18.20 -25.97
C LEU A 16 -3.21 -17.95 -24.50
N LEU A 17 -3.36 -18.96 -23.64
CA LEU A 17 -2.94 -18.87 -22.24
C LEU A 17 -1.45 -18.55 -22.13
N LEU A 18 -0.59 -19.26 -22.86
CA LEU A 18 0.86 -19.00 -22.89
C LEU A 18 1.18 -17.59 -23.39
N LEU A 19 0.53 -17.15 -24.47
CA LEU A 19 0.69 -15.80 -25.00
C LEU A 19 0.34 -14.74 -23.94
N ILE A 20 -0.79 -14.92 -23.26
CA ILE A 20 -1.26 -14.01 -22.20
C ILE A 20 -0.33 -14.03 -20.97
N LEU A 21 0.24 -15.19 -20.64
CA LEU A 21 1.20 -15.30 -19.52
C LEU A 21 2.53 -14.61 -19.83
N ILE A 22 3.01 -14.68 -21.08
CA ILE A 22 4.26 -14.07 -21.52
C ILE A 22 4.10 -12.56 -21.74
N PHE A 23 3.01 -12.17 -22.41
CA PHE A 23 2.69 -10.79 -22.79
C PHE A 23 1.36 -10.31 -22.17
N PRO A 24 1.25 -10.27 -20.83
CA PRO A 24 0.04 -9.76 -20.21
C PRO A 24 -0.11 -8.27 -20.56
N PRO A 25 -1.33 -7.80 -20.90
CA PRO A 25 -1.59 -6.40 -21.19
C PRO A 25 -1.62 -5.58 -19.89
N ILE A 26 -0.46 -5.47 -19.23
CA ILE A 26 -0.28 -4.90 -17.88
C ILE A 26 -0.85 -3.47 -17.80
N TYR A 27 -0.58 -2.65 -18.80
CA TYR A 27 -1.12 -1.29 -18.89
C TYR A 27 -2.65 -1.28 -18.87
N LEU A 28 -3.27 -2.08 -19.74
CA LEU A 28 -4.74 -2.15 -19.82
C LEU A 28 -5.35 -2.72 -18.55
N TYR A 29 -4.68 -3.68 -17.90
CA TYR A 29 -5.14 -4.26 -16.63
C TYR A 29 -5.05 -3.28 -15.46
N GLU A 30 -4.03 -2.42 -15.42
CA GLU A 30 -3.88 -1.43 -14.36
C GLU A 30 -5.06 -0.45 -14.31
N PHE A 31 -5.46 0.07 -15.46
CA PHE A 31 -6.55 1.03 -15.56
C PHE A 31 -7.93 0.36 -15.67
N TYR A 32 -8.00 -0.83 -16.26
CA TYR A 32 -9.26 -1.54 -16.52
C TYR A 32 -9.16 -3.04 -16.16
N PRO A 33 -9.01 -3.38 -14.87
CA PRO A 33 -8.81 -4.76 -14.44
C PRO A 33 -10.01 -5.66 -14.76
N TYR A 34 -11.23 -5.16 -14.68
CA TYR A 34 -12.44 -5.92 -14.99
C TYR A 34 -12.62 -6.17 -16.49
N ILE A 35 -12.34 -5.15 -17.32
CA ILE A 35 -12.45 -5.25 -18.78
C ILE A 35 -11.44 -6.26 -19.34
N THR A 36 -10.29 -6.43 -18.67
CA THR A 36 -9.26 -7.39 -19.09
C THR A 36 -9.49 -8.79 -18.50
N SER A 37 -9.77 -8.90 -17.20
CA SER A 37 -9.91 -10.20 -16.52
C SER A 37 -11.16 -10.98 -16.91
N ILE A 38 -12.31 -10.32 -17.10
CA ILE A 38 -13.58 -11.00 -17.39
C ILE A 38 -13.57 -11.70 -18.76
N PRO A 39 -13.21 -11.03 -19.88
CA PRO A 39 -13.17 -11.71 -21.18
C PRO A 39 -12.15 -12.85 -21.21
N ILE A 40 -10.99 -12.69 -20.55
CA ILE A 40 -9.98 -13.75 -20.47
C ILE A 40 -10.50 -14.93 -19.66
N GLY A 41 -11.16 -14.67 -18.53
CA GLY A 41 -11.80 -15.70 -17.71
C GLY A 41 -12.87 -16.47 -18.50
N ILE A 42 -13.77 -15.75 -19.18
CA ILE A 42 -14.83 -16.38 -20.00
C ILE A 42 -14.22 -17.20 -21.14
N THR A 43 -13.30 -16.62 -21.91
CA THR A 43 -12.72 -17.29 -23.08
C THR A 43 -11.89 -18.51 -22.69
N LEU A 44 -10.90 -18.36 -21.81
CA LEU A 44 -10.03 -19.47 -21.43
C LEU A 44 -10.76 -20.48 -20.52
N GLY A 45 -11.55 -20.00 -19.57
CA GLY A 45 -12.34 -20.84 -18.68
C GLY A 45 -13.42 -21.65 -19.40
N TYR A 46 -13.90 -21.20 -20.56
CA TYR A 46 -14.77 -22.01 -21.42
C TYR A 46 -13.96 -22.95 -22.35
N MET A 47 -12.90 -22.45 -22.98
CA MET A 47 -12.14 -23.21 -23.99
C MET A 47 -11.36 -24.38 -23.39
N ILE A 48 -10.83 -24.26 -22.17
CA ILE A 48 -10.03 -25.30 -21.53
C ILE A 48 -10.89 -26.54 -21.21
N PRO A 49 -11.99 -26.45 -20.42
CA PRO A 49 -12.81 -27.62 -20.10
C PRO A 49 -13.46 -28.24 -21.33
N THR A 50 -13.94 -27.44 -22.30
CA THR A 50 -14.54 -27.95 -23.53
C THR A 50 -13.50 -28.62 -24.45
N GLY A 51 -12.26 -28.11 -24.47
CA GLY A 51 -11.13 -28.72 -25.17
C GLY A 51 -10.72 -30.06 -24.55
N ILE A 52 -10.59 -30.11 -23.22
CA ILE A 52 -10.28 -31.33 -22.47
C ILE A 52 -11.37 -32.38 -22.69
N ARG A 53 -12.64 -31.99 -22.57
CA ARG A 53 -13.78 -32.88 -22.81
C ARG A 53 -13.69 -33.52 -24.19
N ARG A 54 -13.54 -32.71 -25.24
CA ARG A 54 -13.39 -33.21 -26.63
C ARG A 54 -12.21 -34.17 -26.77
N MET A 55 -11.07 -33.86 -26.14
CA MET A 55 -9.91 -34.73 -26.15
C MET A 55 -10.21 -36.09 -25.49
N LEU A 56 -10.83 -36.10 -24.31
CA LEU A 56 -11.17 -37.33 -23.59
C LEU A 56 -12.16 -38.20 -24.36
N TYR A 57 -13.22 -37.61 -24.93
CA TYR A 57 -14.17 -38.37 -25.77
C TYR A 57 -13.50 -38.95 -27.02
N SER A 58 -12.63 -38.18 -27.69
CA SER A 58 -11.93 -38.63 -28.91
C SER A 58 -10.81 -39.65 -28.71
N ILE A 59 -10.51 -40.01 -27.46
CA ILE A 59 -9.62 -41.13 -27.10
C ILE A 59 -10.44 -42.41 -26.91
N ASN A 60 -11.71 -42.29 -26.52
CA ASN A 60 -12.58 -43.41 -26.19
C ASN A 60 -13.47 -43.86 -27.36
N GLU A 61 -13.71 -42.99 -28.34
CA GLU A 61 -14.55 -43.27 -29.51
C GLU A 61 -13.79 -42.90 -30.80
N ASP A 62 -13.65 -43.86 -31.72
CA ASP A 62 -12.96 -43.71 -33.01
C ASP A 62 -13.82 -42.98 -34.08
N GLU A 63 -15.09 -42.71 -33.79
CA GLU A 63 -16.01 -42.07 -34.72
C GLU A 63 -16.34 -40.63 -34.30
N GLU A 64 -16.45 -39.76 -35.31
CA GLU A 64 -16.71 -38.32 -35.21
C GLU A 64 -18.18 -38.07 -34.83
N GLU A 65 -18.71 -38.79 -33.84
CA GLU A 65 -20.10 -38.70 -33.41
C GLU A 65 -20.32 -37.65 -32.32
N THR A 66 -21.53 -37.11 -32.35
CA THR A 66 -22.00 -35.96 -31.58
C THR A 66 -21.68 -36.10 -30.09
N LEU A 67 -20.97 -35.11 -29.53
CA LEU A 67 -20.74 -35.01 -28.09
C LEU A 67 -22.06 -35.20 -27.33
N PRO A 68 -22.10 -36.02 -26.26
CA PRO A 68 -23.32 -36.20 -25.48
C PRO A 68 -23.81 -34.84 -24.93
N PRO A 69 -25.10 -34.72 -24.59
CA PRO A 69 -25.62 -33.50 -23.97
C PRO A 69 -24.80 -33.10 -22.74
N GLU A 70 -24.65 -31.80 -22.52
CA GLU A 70 -23.93 -31.27 -21.36
C GLU A 70 -24.67 -31.69 -20.09
N SER A 71 -23.96 -32.37 -19.18
CA SER A 71 -24.50 -32.63 -17.84
C SER A 71 -24.43 -31.36 -17.00
N ASP A 72 -25.36 -31.20 -16.06
CA ASP A 72 -25.35 -30.08 -15.11
C ASP A 72 -24.00 -29.96 -14.37
N PHE A 73 -23.37 -31.11 -14.09
CA PHE A 73 -22.04 -31.15 -13.50
C PHE A 73 -20.95 -30.52 -14.40
N PHE A 74 -21.01 -30.74 -15.72
CA PHE A 74 -20.08 -30.12 -16.66
C PHE A 74 -20.28 -28.59 -16.72
N ILE A 75 -21.53 -28.13 -16.65
CA ILE A 75 -21.84 -26.69 -16.59
C ILE A 75 -21.20 -26.07 -15.34
N VAL A 76 -21.30 -26.73 -14.18
CA VAL A 76 -20.63 -26.27 -12.94
C VAL A 76 -19.11 -26.20 -13.10
N ILE A 77 -18.48 -27.20 -13.73
CA ILE A 77 -17.03 -27.17 -14.01
C ILE A 77 -16.65 -25.97 -14.87
N VAL A 78 -17.43 -25.67 -15.91
CA VAL A 78 -17.18 -24.52 -16.80
C VAL A 78 -17.27 -23.21 -16.01
N ILE A 79 -18.31 -23.04 -15.18
CA ILE A 79 -18.47 -21.84 -14.36
C ILE A 79 -17.28 -21.66 -13.40
N LEU A 80 -16.89 -22.71 -12.69
CA LEU A 80 -15.74 -22.67 -11.78
C LEU A 80 -14.43 -22.39 -12.53
N SER A 81 -14.28 -22.92 -13.74
CA SER A 81 -13.12 -22.65 -14.59
C SER A 81 -13.05 -21.19 -15.04
N VAL A 82 -14.18 -20.58 -15.41
CA VAL A 82 -14.27 -19.15 -15.76
C VAL A 82 -13.87 -18.26 -14.58
N ILE A 83 -14.41 -18.54 -13.40
CA ILE A 83 -14.08 -17.78 -12.18
C ILE A 83 -12.60 -17.99 -11.83
N GLY A 84 -12.13 -19.24 -11.81
CA GLY A 84 -10.76 -19.59 -11.45
C GLY A 84 -9.73 -18.97 -12.39
N THR A 85 -9.94 -19.04 -13.70
CA THR A 85 -9.03 -18.45 -14.70
C THR A 85 -8.99 -16.93 -14.61
N GLY A 86 -10.14 -16.27 -14.42
CA GLY A 86 -10.19 -14.82 -14.20
C GLY A 86 -9.42 -14.37 -12.96
N LEU A 87 -9.57 -15.10 -11.84
CA LEU A 87 -8.81 -14.83 -10.61
C LEU A 87 -7.31 -15.07 -10.80
N LEU A 88 -6.91 -16.20 -11.38
CA LEU A 88 -5.50 -16.53 -11.63
C LEU A 88 -4.84 -15.49 -12.54
N PHE A 89 -5.52 -15.07 -13.61
CA PHE A 89 -5.04 -14.00 -14.48
C PHE A 89 -4.87 -12.67 -13.70
N SER A 90 -5.84 -12.33 -12.86
CA SER A 90 -5.79 -11.12 -12.03
C SER A 90 -4.61 -11.14 -11.04
N PHE A 91 -4.37 -12.28 -10.39
CA PHE A 91 -3.21 -12.47 -9.52
C PHE A 91 -1.89 -12.38 -10.28
N TRP A 92 -1.82 -13.01 -11.46
CA TRP A 92 -0.63 -12.97 -12.31
C TRP A 92 -0.28 -11.55 -12.75
N CYS A 93 -1.27 -10.78 -13.22
CA CYS A 93 -1.06 -9.39 -13.62
C CYS A 93 -0.60 -8.52 -12.45
N ARG A 94 -1.25 -8.64 -11.28
CA ARG A 94 -0.82 -7.93 -10.05
C ARG A 94 0.62 -8.27 -9.68
N TYR A 95 0.98 -9.55 -9.71
CA TYR A 95 2.35 -9.99 -9.44
C TYR A 95 3.36 -9.37 -10.42
N ARG A 96 3.04 -9.37 -11.72
CA ARG A 96 3.90 -8.80 -12.77
C ARG A 96 4.05 -7.28 -12.63
N ILE A 97 2.97 -6.56 -12.36
CA ILE A 97 2.99 -5.12 -12.09
C ILE A 97 3.88 -4.82 -10.89
N ASP A 98 3.63 -5.49 -9.77
CA ASP A 98 4.39 -5.30 -8.54
C ASP A 98 5.88 -5.63 -8.75
N SER A 99 6.18 -6.68 -9.53
CA SER A 99 7.53 -7.06 -9.89
C SER A 99 8.20 -6.00 -10.78
N ALA A 100 7.47 -5.45 -11.75
CA ALA A 100 7.96 -4.37 -12.60
C ALA A 100 8.34 -3.14 -11.77
N PHE A 101 7.49 -2.73 -10.82
CA PHE A 101 7.79 -1.60 -9.92
C PHE A 101 9.00 -1.89 -9.03
N ARG A 102 9.13 -3.11 -8.49
CA ARG A 102 10.28 -3.50 -7.65
C ARG A 102 11.61 -3.53 -8.40
N ASN A 103 11.60 -3.96 -9.66
CA ASN A 103 12.84 -4.23 -10.41
C ASN A 103 13.24 -3.09 -11.35
N THR A 104 12.26 -2.36 -11.90
CA THR A 104 12.48 -1.35 -12.95
C THR A 104 11.87 0.01 -12.62
N GLY A 105 11.15 0.13 -11.50
CA GLY A 105 10.56 1.39 -11.06
C GLY A 105 11.63 2.44 -10.79
N ILE A 106 11.39 3.67 -11.24
CA ILE A 106 12.28 4.81 -11.02
C ILE A 106 11.70 5.67 -9.90
N LEU A 107 12.50 5.86 -8.85
CA LEU A 107 12.17 6.71 -7.72
C LEU A 107 12.25 8.18 -8.12
N VAL A 108 11.16 8.91 -7.91
CA VAL A 108 11.13 10.37 -7.97
C VAL A 108 10.80 10.86 -6.58
N LYS A 109 11.70 11.69 -6.05
CA LYS A 109 11.49 12.35 -4.77
C LYS A 109 10.69 13.62 -4.98
N ASP A 110 9.90 13.95 -3.97
CA ASP A 110 9.24 15.24 -3.85
C ASP A 110 8.29 15.58 -5.02
N ALA A 111 7.54 14.58 -5.51
CA ALA A 111 6.44 14.79 -6.46
C ALA A 111 5.33 15.63 -5.81
N ILE A 112 4.84 16.66 -6.51
CA ILE A 112 3.89 17.62 -5.96
C ILE A 112 2.47 17.13 -6.17
N VAL A 113 1.67 17.15 -5.11
CA VAL A 113 0.23 16.89 -5.20
C VAL A 113 -0.47 18.14 -5.69
N THR A 114 -1.00 18.08 -6.90
CA THR A 114 -1.63 19.24 -7.55
C THR A 114 -3.11 19.37 -7.27
N ASP A 115 -3.82 18.26 -7.06
CA ASP A 115 -5.26 18.22 -6.80
C ASP A 115 -5.69 16.81 -6.33
N GLY A 116 -6.92 16.67 -5.86
CA GLY A 116 -7.47 15.41 -5.35
C GLY A 116 -8.99 15.32 -5.56
N LYS A 117 -9.50 14.20 -6.08
CA LYS A 117 -10.95 14.00 -6.29
C LYS A 117 -11.42 12.65 -5.77
N SER A 118 -12.63 12.60 -5.22
CA SER A 118 -13.25 11.33 -4.82
C SER A 118 -13.63 10.48 -6.04
N ILE A 119 -13.30 9.19 -6.01
CA ILE A 119 -13.67 8.21 -7.03
C ILE A 119 -15.08 7.64 -6.76
N THR A 120 -15.53 7.65 -5.50
CA THR A 120 -16.78 7.01 -5.09
C THR A 120 -17.78 8.04 -4.57
N GLY A 121 -18.92 8.20 -5.27
CA GLY A 121 -20.00 9.14 -4.94
C GLY A 121 -20.84 8.79 -3.70
N GLY A 122 -20.19 8.48 -2.59
CA GLY A 122 -20.82 8.27 -1.28
C GLY A 122 -20.31 9.26 -0.23
N ARG A 123 -21.01 9.36 0.92
CA ARG A 123 -20.63 10.27 2.02
C ARG A 123 -19.23 9.99 2.61
N LYS A 124 -18.65 8.80 2.39
CA LYS A 124 -17.29 8.40 2.79
C LYS A 124 -16.62 7.53 1.70
N PRO A 125 -15.96 8.12 0.71
CA PRO A 125 -15.23 7.41 -0.33
C PRO A 125 -14.11 6.55 0.26
N LYS A 126 -13.96 5.30 -0.22
CA LYS A 126 -12.83 4.43 0.19
C LYS A 126 -11.55 4.75 -0.56
N TYR A 127 -11.69 5.30 -1.77
CA TYR A 127 -10.59 5.62 -2.66
C TYR A 127 -10.77 7.02 -3.25
N TYR A 128 -9.65 7.72 -3.40
CA TYR A 128 -9.52 9.05 -3.96
C TYR A 128 -8.47 9.04 -5.06
N ASP A 129 -8.69 9.80 -6.11
CA ASP A 129 -7.72 10.07 -7.16
C ASP A 129 -6.84 11.23 -6.72
N LEU A 130 -5.55 10.94 -6.56
CA LEU A 130 -4.51 11.94 -6.30
C LEU A 130 -3.92 12.38 -7.65
N GLN A 131 -3.98 13.67 -7.96
CA GLN A 131 -3.33 14.23 -9.14
C GLN A 131 -1.93 14.69 -8.75
N LEU A 132 -0.92 14.11 -9.40
CA LEU A 132 0.49 14.34 -9.11
C LEU A 132 1.17 15.05 -10.27
N SER A 133 2.12 15.92 -9.96
CA SER A 133 3.07 16.49 -10.91
C SER A 133 4.50 16.16 -10.49
N TYR A 134 5.29 15.62 -11.41
CA TYR A 134 6.67 15.24 -11.14
C TYR A 134 7.53 15.37 -12.38
N LYS A 135 8.86 15.33 -12.20
CA LYS A 135 9.83 15.35 -13.28
C LYS A 135 10.34 13.94 -13.56
N LEU A 136 10.29 13.54 -14.82
CA LEU A 136 10.95 12.33 -15.30
C LEU A 136 12.47 12.46 -15.19
N LYS A 137 13.18 11.35 -15.35
CA LYS A 137 14.66 11.35 -15.36
C LYS A 137 15.23 12.24 -16.48
N SER A 138 14.48 12.43 -17.57
CA SER A 138 14.81 13.36 -18.66
C SER A 138 14.65 14.84 -18.30
N GLY A 139 14.05 15.17 -17.15
CA GLY A 139 13.68 16.52 -16.74
C GLY A 139 12.28 16.96 -17.21
N THR A 140 11.63 16.20 -18.09
CA THR A 140 10.26 16.47 -18.57
C THR A 140 9.27 16.40 -17.41
N LYS A 141 8.41 17.42 -17.27
CA LYS A 141 7.30 17.38 -16.32
C LYS A 141 6.19 16.46 -16.83
N TYR A 142 5.62 15.65 -15.94
CA TYR A 142 4.52 14.75 -16.23
C TYR A 142 3.44 14.87 -15.16
N HIS A 143 2.21 14.54 -15.54
CA HIS A 143 1.06 14.51 -14.66
C HIS A 143 0.43 13.12 -14.65
N ALA A 144 0.20 12.58 -13.46
CA ALA A 144 -0.43 11.27 -13.29
C ALA A 144 -1.60 11.37 -12.31
N VAL A 145 -2.59 10.51 -12.50
CA VAL A 145 -3.72 10.33 -11.59
C VAL A 145 -3.56 8.97 -10.94
N VAL A 146 -3.50 8.93 -9.61
CA VAL A 146 -3.24 7.69 -8.87
C VAL A 146 -4.34 7.46 -7.84
N PRO A 147 -5.01 6.30 -7.85
CA PRO A 147 -5.97 5.95 -6.82
C PRO A 147 -5.25 5.63 -5.51
N VAL A 148 -5.60 6.32 -4.43
CA VAL A 148 -5.10 6.11 -3.07
C VAL A 148 -6.26 5.82 -2.11
N LYS A 149 -5.98 5.12 -1.01
CA LYS A 149 -6.96 4.89 0.06
C LYS A 149 -7.27 6.20 0.79
N SER A 150 -8.45 6.31 1.40
CA SER A 150 -8.85 7.47 2.21
C SER A 150 -7.80 7.88 3.24
N ASP A 151 -7.23 6.92 3.97
CA ASP A 151 -6.23 7.22 5.02
C ASP A 151 -4.96 7.85 4.44
N VAL A 152 -4.57 7.45 3.22
CA VAL A 152 -3.42 8.05 2.52
C VAL A 152 -3.79 9.42 1.96
N PHE A 153 -5.01 9.59 1.47
CA PHE A 153 -5.51 10.87 0.96
C PHE A 153 -5.57 11.92 2.06
N ASN A 154 -6.08 11.56 3.24
CA ASN A 154 -6.19 12.48 4.37
C ASN A 154 -4.82 12.96 4.87
N ASN A 155 -3.79 12.14 4.71
CA ASN A 155 -2.42 12.47 5.11
C ASN A 155 -1.64 13.24 4.04
N VAL A 156 -2.17 13.36 2.83
CA VAL A 156 -1.50 14.01 1.69
C VAL A 156 -2.41 15.06 1.08
N TYR A 157 -2.16 16.31 1.46
CA TYR A 157 -2.94 17.45 0.98
C TYR A 157 -2.35 18.06 -0.30
N LYS A 158 -3.14 18.92 -0.96
CA LYS A 158 -2.67 19.73 -2.09
C LYS A 158 -1.41 20.51 -1.71
N ASP A 159 -0.51 20.66 -2.69
CA ASP A 159 0.79 21.33 -2.60
C ASP A 159 1.81 20.64 -1.69
N GLN A 160 1.47 19.49 -1.09
CA GLN A 160 2.44 18.65 -0.39
C GLN A 160 3.25 17.81 -1.37
N THR A 161 4.42 17.41 -0.91
CA THR A 161 5.36 16.58 -1.66
C THR A 161 5.31 15.13 -1.20
N VAL A 162 5.28 14.20 -2.14
CA VAL A 162 5.32 12.76 -1.89
C VAL A 162 6.38 12.08 -2.75
N ASP A 163 6.91 10.97 -2.25
CA ASP A 163 7.78 10.13 -3.07
C ASP A 163 6.97 9.16 -3.90
N ILE A 164 7.40 8.93 -5.13
CA ILE A 164 6.71 8.03 -6.06
C ILE A 164 7.68 7.11 -6.80
N LEU A 165 7.16 5.98 -7.24
CA LEU A 165 7.77 5.16 -8.29
C LEU A 165 6.94 5.27 -9.56
N TYR A 166 7.58 5.52 -10.70
CA TYR A 166 6.96 5.34 -12.01
C TYR A 166 7.65 4.23 -12.80
N LEU A 167 6.92 3.60 -13.72
CA LEU A 167 7.51 2.64 -14.65
C LEU A 167 8.06 3.35 -15.88
N PRO A 168 9.33 3.15 -16.26
CA PRO A 168 9.89 3.80 -17.44
C PRO A 168 9.21 3.39 -18.75
N SER A 169 8.63 2.18 -18.81
CA SER A 169 7.87 1.72 -19.98
C SER A 169 6.47 2.34 -20.09
N HIS A 170 5.91 2.80 -18.96
CA HIS A 170 4.56 3.38 -18.86
C HIS A 170 4.60 4.47 -17.78
N VAL A 171 4.95 5.70 -18.19
CA VAL A 171 5.25 6.79 -17.24
C VAL A 171 4.07 7.18 -16.38
N ASP A 172 2.85 6.95 -16.85
CA ASP A 172 1.58 7.17 -16.16
C ASP A 172 1.26 6.12 -15.09
N MET A 173 1.89 4.95 -15.14
CA MET A 173 1.79 3.94 -14.08
C MET A 173 2.67 4.37 -12.90
N VAL A 174 2.02 4.91 -11.87
CA VAL A 174 2.66 5.46 -10.69
C VAL A 174 2.20 4.74 -9.41
N ARG A 175 3.13 4.63 -8.45
CA ARG A 175 2.85 4.19 -7.07
C ARG A 175 3.36 5.24 -6.09
N VAL A 176 2.48 5.73 -5.23
CA VAL A 176 2.84 6.63 -4.14
C VAL A 176 3.49 5.84 -3.00
N LEU A 177 4.67 6.27 -2.55
CA LEU A 177 5.47 5.62 -1.52
C LEU A 177 5.06 6.09 -0.12
N ILE A 178 3.89 5.61 0.32
CA ILE A 178 3.36 5.85 1.66
C ILE A 178 2.92 4.50 2.26
N GLY A 179 3.05 4.37 3.57
CA GLY A 179 2.64 3.17 4.32
C GLY A 179 3.28 1.89 3.79
N GLU A 180 2.47 0.89 3.46
CA GLU A 180 2.92 -0.43 2.98
C GLU A 180 3.70 -0.36 1.66
N ASN A 181 3.50 0.67 0.83
CA ASN A 181 4.21 0.78 -0.44
C ASN A 181 5.71 1.06 -0.25
N VAL A 182 6.08 1.76 0.82
CA VAL A 182 7.50 2.00 1.15
C VAL A 182 8.20 0.66 1.40
N SER A 183 7.63 -0.18 2.26
CA SER A 183 8.22 -1.48 2.59
C SER A 183 8.16 -2.46 1.43
N LYS A 184 7.05 -2.47 0.69
CA LYS A 184 6.83 -3.34 -0.47
C LYS A 184 7.82 -3.06 -1.62
N TYR A 185 8.08 -1.78 -1.94
CA TYR A 185 8.85 -1.43 -3.12
C TYR A 185 10.29 -1.00 -2.84
N LEU A 186 10.55 -0.28 -1.74
CA LEU A 186 11.92 0.12 -1.40
C LEU A 186 12.68 -0.92 -0.58
N LYS A 187 12.01 -2.00 -0.13
CA LYS A 187 12.56 -2.99 0.81
C LYS A 187 13.14 -2.32 2.07
N ARG A 188 12.54 -1.21 2.49
CA ARG A 188 12.90 -0.46 3.69
C ARG A 188 11.86 -0.66 4.78
N PRO A 189 12.24 -0.70 6.06
CA PRO A 189 11.28 -0.62 7.14
C PRO A 189 10.43 0.66 7.03
N ASN A 190 9.14 0.52 7.32
CA ASN A 190 8.22 1.64 7.44
C ASN A 190 7.18 1.26 8.50
N ARG A 191 7.46 1.63 9.75
CA ARG A 191 6.62 1.33 10.91
C ARG A 191 6.63 2.50 11.88
N ASP A 192 5.53 2.67 12.59
CA ASP A 192 5.48 3.68 13.63
C ASP A 192 6.52 3.41 14.74
N ILE A 193 6.96 4.48 15.39
CA ILE A 193 7.78 4.41 16.60
C ILE A 193 6.97 3.71 17.67
N LYS A 194 7.59 2.74 18.36
CA LYS A 194 6.96 1.99 19.46
C LYS A 194 7.44 2.54 20.80
N PRO A 195 6.68 2.36 21.89
CA PRO A 195 7.15 2.78 23.22
C PRO A 195 8.46 2.10 23.65
N THR A 196 8.73 0.90 23.13
CA THR A 196 9.99 0.17 23.37
C THR A 196 11.21 0.82 22.69
N ASP A 197 10.99 1.66 21.68
CA ASP A 197 12.08 2.37 20.97
C ASP A 197 12.60 3.56 21.79
N ILE A 198 11.83 4.06 22.77
CA ILE A 198 12.15 5.24 23.57
C ILE A 198 13.47 5.09 24.35
N ASP A 199 13.74 3.89 24.89
CA ASP A 199 15.01 3.57 25.55
C ASP A 199 16.21 3.80 24.62
N SER A 200 16.05 3.50 23.33
CA SER A 200 17.11 3.68 22.33
C SER A 200 17.24 5.15 21.94
N ILE A 201 16.12 5.85 21.75
CA ILE A 201 16.08 7.29 21.44
C ILE A 201 16.80 8.11 22.52
N PHE A 202 16.63 7.75 23.79
CA PHE A 202 17.36 8.40 24.89
C PHE A 202 18.88 8.21 24.84
N LYS A 203 19.36 7.08 24.32
CA LYS A 203 20.79 6.70 24.32
C LYS A 203 21.56 7.34 23.17
N TYR A 204 20.96 7.44 22.00
CA TYR A 204 21.63 7.91 20.79
C TYR A 204 21.91 9.40 20.81
N ASN A 205 23.07 9.83 20.33
CA ASN A 205 23.29 11.24 19.98
C ASN A 205 22.45 11.64 18.75
N ASP A 206 22.37 12.92 18.40
CA ASP A 206 21.49 13.40 17.32
C ASP A 206 21.75 12.73 15.96
N THR A 207 23.02 12.48 15.63
CA THR A 207 23.39 11.82 14.37
C THR A 207 22.98 10.34 14.36
N GLU A 208 23.18 9.66 15.48
CA GLU A 208 22.77 8.26 15.65
C GLU A 208 21.25 8.12 15.73
N LEU A 209 20.58 9.10 16.32
CA LEU A 209 19.14 9.15 16.45
C LEU A 209 18.51 9.23 15.05
N LEU A 210 18.95 10.15 14.21
CA LEU A 210 18.44 10.24 12.84
C LEU A 210 18.67 8.94 12.05
N LYS A 211 19.83 8.29 12.21
CA LYS A 211 20.11 6.97 11.61
C LYS A 211 19.18 5.88 12.14
N PHE A 212 18.88 5.89 13.44
CA PHE A 212 17.94 4.95 14.06
C PHE A 212 16.52 5.17 13.55
N LEU A 213 16.10 6.43 13.43
CA LEU A 213 14.79 6.81 12.94
C LEU A 213 14.63 6.44 11.45
N ASP A 214 15.61 6.73 10.58
CA ASP A 214 15.59 6.33 9.16
C ASP A 214 15.63 4.80 8.95
N ARG A 215 16.21 4.05 9.89
CA ARG A 215 16.11 2.58 9.93
C ARG A 215 14.74 2.08 10.35
N THR A 216 13.96 2.89 11.04
CA THR A 216 12.62 2.54 11.52
C THR A 216 11.56 2.86 10.47
N SER A 217 11.62 4.06 9.91
CA SER A 217 10.76 4.52 8.82
C SER A 217 11.50 5.38 7.81
N TYR A 218 11.05 5.38 6.57
CA TYR A 218 11.71 6.10 5.49
C TYR A 218 11.50 7.62 5.60
N ARG A 219 12.54 8.42 5.29
CA ARG A 219 12.53 9.90 5.21
C ARG A 219 12.32 10.65 6.53
N TRP A 220 12.97 10.20 7.60
CA TRP A 220 13.19 11.11 8.71
C TRP A 220 14.13 12.25 8.30
N GLN A 221 13.79 13.46 8.73
CA GLN A 221 14.58 14.67 8.54
C GLN A 221 14.83 15.31 9.91
N ALA A 222 15.97 15.97 10.05
CA ALA A 222 16.34 16.68 11.27
C ALA A 222 16.43 18.17 10.98
N GLU A 223 15.71 18.97 11.76
CA GLU A 223 15.75 20.42 11.75
C GLU A 223 16.22 20.90 13.12
N THR A 224 17.36 21.56 13.18
CA THR A 224 17.90 22.10 14.43
C THR A 224 17.50 23.56 14.55
N SER A 225 16.77 23.88 15.62
CA SER A 225 16.39 25.24 15.98
C SER A 225 16.57 25.46 17.48
N GLU A 226 17.15 26.60 17.85
CA GLU A 226 17.29 27.05 19.24
C GLU A 226 17.91 26.00 20.20
N GLY A 227 18.91 25.25 19.73
CA GLY A 227 19.61 24.24 20.53
C GLY A 227 18.85 22.93 20.74
N SER A 228 17.71 22.74 20.06
CA SER A 228 16.97 21.48 20.00
C SER A 228 16.91 20.96 18.56
N THR A 229 16.93 19.64 18.41
CA THR A 229 16.79 18.99 17.10
C THR A 229 15.40 18.35 17.01
N LEU A 230 14.56 18.90 16.15
CA LEU A 230 13.29 18.30 15.76
C LEU A 230 13.55 17.28 14.67
N ASN A 231 13.24 16.02 14.95
CA ASN A 231 13.21 14.99 13.92
C ASN A 231 11.76 14.82 13.47
N SER A 232 11.48 14.85 12.18
CA SER A 232 10.13 14.72 11.64
C SER A 232 10.09 13.75 10.46
N ASN A 233 8.94 13.10 10.30
CA ASN A 233 8.64 12.25 9.16
C ASN A 233 7.27 12.63 8.60
N HIS A 234 7.27 13.30 7.45
CA HIS A 234 6.06 13.75 6.77
C HIS A 234 5.25 12.58 6.17
N LEU A 235 5.86 11.42 5.92
CA LEU A 235 5.16 10.26 5.35
C LEU A 235 4.35 9.49 6.40
N THR A 236 4.83 9.46 7.65
CA THR A 236 4.15 8.81 8.78
C THR A 236 3.48 9.80 9.73
N LEU A 237 3.60 11.11 9.46
CA LEU A 237 3.14 12.20 10.34
C LEU A 237 3.70 12.11 11.75
N GLU A 238 4.94 11.63 11.89
CA GLU A 238 5.61 11.45 13.19
C GLU A 238 6.62 12.56 13.44
N SER A 239 6.83 12.88 14.72
CA SER A 239 7.90 13.77 15.17
C SER A 239 8.52 13.29 16.48
N VAL A 240 9.83 13.50 16.62
CA VAL A 240 10.61 13.18 17.81
C VAL A 240 11.52 14.34 18.15
N VAL A 241 11.37 14.87 19.36
CA VAL A 241 12.31 15.83 19.97
C VAL A 241 12.98 15.15 21.14
N LYS A 242 14.32 15.17 21.14
CA LYS A 242 15.12 14.63 22.23
C LYS A 242 15.72 15.78 23.05
N LEU A 243 15.54 15.69 24.36
CA LEU A 243 16.14 16.56 25.38
C LEU A 243 16.91 15.67 26.39
N PRO A 244 17.77 16.23 27.25
CA PRO A 244 18.66 15.43 28.11
C PRO A 244 17.94 14.35 28.95
N ASN A 245 16.79 14.70 29.54
CA ASN A 245 16.00 13.80 30.39
C ASN A 245 14.57 13.56 29.86
N MET A 246 14.26 14.05 28.66
CA MET A 246 12.92 14.00 28.10
C MET A 246 12.94 13.65 26.61
N VAL A 247 11.96 12.85 26.17
CA VAL A 247 11.67 12.61 24.76
C VAL A 247 10.22 12.98 24.51
N VAL A 248 9.99 13.85 23.53
CA VAL A 248 8.65 14.20 23.06
C VAL A 248 8.42 13.49 21.74
N TYR A 249 7.38 12.67 21.68
CA TYR A 249 6.95 11.96 20.48
C TYR A 249 5.56 12.46 20.07
N GLY A 250 5.44 13.00 18.86
CA GLY A 250 4.19 13.45 18.27
C GLY A 250 3.77 12.55 17.13
N TYR A 251 2.47 12.25 17.04
CA TYR A 251 1.85 11.49 15.96
C TYR A 251 0.63 12.25 15.44
N GLY A 252 0.63 12.55 14.13
CA GLY A 252 -0.50 13.14 13.41
C GLY A 252 -1.56 12.08 13.15
N GLY A 253 -2.75 12.30 13.70
CA GLY A 253 -3.87 11.37 13.68
C GLY A 253 -4.26 10.83 15.05
N TYR A 254 -5.41 10.16 15.09
CA TYR A 254 -5.93 9.58 16.33
C TYR A 254 -5.16 8.30 16.69
N LEU A 255 -4.27 8.39 17.68
CA LEU A 255 -3.61 7.22 18.26
C LEU A 255 -4.33 6.81 19.55
N ASN A 256 -4.84 5.58 19.60
CA ASN A 256 -5.33 5.03 20.86
C ASN A 256 -4.16 4.80 21.82
N GLY A 257 -3.94 5.78 22.69
CA GLY A 257 -2.83 5.76 23.63
C GLY A 257 -2.80 4.56 24.58
N GLU A 258 -3.93 3.92 24.88
CA GLU A 258 -3.93 2.72 25.74
C GLU A 258 -3.37 1.51 24.99
N LEU A 259 -3.77 1.31 23.73
CA LEU A 259 -3.20 0.28 22.86
C LEU A 259 -1.73 0.56 22.56
N TYR A 260 -1.39 1.83 22.34
CA TYR A 260 -0.02 2.24 22.09
C TYR A 260 0.90 1.92 23.29
N LEU A 261 0.46 2.24 24.51
CA LEU A 261 1.25 2.04 25.73
C LEU A 261 1.15 0.62 26.31
N ALA A 262 0.29 -0.26 25.77
CA ALA A 262 0.10 -1.64 26.24
C ALA A 262 1.41 -2.47 26.35
N PRO A 263 2.43 -2.29 25.49
CA PRO A 263 3.71 -2.97 25.65
C PRO A 263 4.51 -2.53 26.89
N LEU A 264 4.16 -1.40 27.51
CA LEU A 264 4.79 -0.93 28.74
C LEU A 264 4.03 -1.47 29.96
N LYS A 265 4.78 -1.92 30.97
CA LYS A 265 4.21 -2.26 32.27
C LYS A 265 3.84 -0.97 33.02
N ILE A 266 2.58 -0.57 32.90
CA ILE A 266 2.02 0.60 33.60
C ILE A 266 1.80 0.25 35.08
N GLU A 267 2.40 1.04 35.96
CA GLU A 267 2.28 0.90 37.43
C GLU A 267 1.22 1.84 38.01
N GLY A 268 0.88 2.92 37.30
CA GLY A 268 -0.13 3.88 37.71
C GLY A 268 -0.62 4.76 36.57
N LYS A 269 -1.84 5.29 36.71
CA LYS A 269 -2.47 6.22 35.77
C LYS A 269 -3.17 7.32 36.57
N SER A 270 -2.95 8.57 36.20
CA SER A 270 -3.69 9.72 36.72
C SER A 270 -4.17 10.62 35.57
N LYS A 271 -5.30 11.29 35.76
CA LYS A 271 -5.75 12.36 34.86
C LYS A 271 -5.27 13.69 35.43
N SER A 272 -4.69 14.54 34.59
CA SER A 272 -4.41 15.92 34.95
C SER A 272 -5.67 16.77 34.75
N GLY A 273 -6.03 17.58 35.75
CA GLY A 273 -7.28 18.36 35.76
C GLY A 273 -7.32 19.50 34.75
N ASP A 274 -6.18 20.04 34.33
CA ASP A 274 -6.13 21.33 33.61
C ASP A 274 -6.03 21.24 32.09
N ASP A 275 -5.76 20.06 31.50
CA ASP A 275 -5.21 20.06 30.13
C ASP A 275 -5.60 18.85 29.25
N ASN A 276 -6.66 18.14 29.65
CA ASN A 276 -7.12 16.89 29.02
C ASN A 276 -5.97 15.85 28.83
N SER A 277 -4.95 15.94 29.67
CA SER A 277 -3.76 15.12 29.61
C SER A 277 -3.87 13.95 30.59
N THR A 278 -3.35 12.80 30.16
CA THR A 278 -3.30 11.59 30.99
C THR A 278 -1.85 11.28 31.29
N ILE A 279 -1.54 11.13 32.58
CA ILE A 279 -0.21 10.79 33.04
C ILE A 279 -0.18 9.29 33.36
N TYR A 280 0.82 8.60 32.82
CA TYR A 280 1.09 7.19 33.07
C TYR A 280 2.43 7.07 33.77
N PHE A 281 2.52 6.16 34.71
CA PHE A 281 3.75 5.85 35.42
C PHE A 281 4.19 4.44 35.08
N THR A 282 5.48 4.32 34.81
CA THR A 282 6.19 3.05 34.70
C THR A 282 7.38 3.09 35.66
N LYS A 283 8.07 1.95 35.80
CA LYS A 283 9.32 1.90 36.54
C LYS A 283 10.34 2.94 36.04
N LYS A 284 10.46 3.11 34.73
CA LYS A 284 11.49 3.94 34.08
C LYS A 284 11.05 5.38 33.78
N TYR A 285 9.76 5.57 33.51
CA TYR A 285 9.25 6.79 32.90
C TYR A 285 7.99 7.31 33.58
N LYS A 286 7.90 8.63 33.66
CA LYS A 286 6.63 9.36 33.72
C LYS A 286 6.27 9.75 32.29
N ILE A 287 5.06 9.37 31.86
CA ILE A 287 4.60 9.54 30.48
C ILE A 287 3.39 10.46 30.49
N VAL A 288 3.46 11.61 29.85
CA VAL A 288 2.33 12.54 29.71
C VAL A 288 1.77 12.39 28.30
N LYS A 289 0.52 11.94 28.18
CA LYS A 289 -0.24 11.93 26.93
C LYS A 289 -1.08 13.19 26.85
N LYS A 290 -0.93 13.96 25.77
CA LYS A 290 -1.79 15.10 25.43
C LYS A 290 -2.35 14.92 24.03
N SER A 291 -3.65 15.15 23.85
CA SER A 291 -4.28 15.18 22.52
C SER A 291 -4.62 16.63 22.19
N ILE A 292 -4.08 17.13 21.09
CA ILE A 292 -4.30 18.49 20.60
C ILE A 292 -5.24 18.37 19.40
N ILE A 293 -6.36 19.08 19.46
CA ILE A 293 -7.28 19.21 18.34
C ILE A 293 -6.85 20.46 17.58
N ASN A 294 -6.27 20.27 16.40
CA ASN A 294 -5.96 21.36 15.49
C ASN A 294 -7.23 21.66 14.70
N GLN A 295 -7.90 22.77 15.03
CA GLN A 295 -8.94 23.33 14.18
C GLN A 295 -8.24 23.98 12.98
N LEU A 296 -7.93 23.17 11.97
CA LEU A 296 -7.66 23.68 10.63
C LEU A 296 -9.00 24.07 10.00
N ASP A 297 -9.01 25.02 9.07
CA ASP A 297 -10.19 25.57 8.37
C ASP A 297 -10.95 24.53 7.49
N THR A 298 -10.65 23.25 7.69
CA THR A 298 -11.25 22.08 7.04
C THR A 298 -12.29 21.44 7.97
N LYS A 299 -13.36 20.87 7.38
CA LYS A 299 -14.48 20.23 8.09
C LYS A 299 -14.13 18.97 8.92
N GLU A 300 -12.85 18.65 9.10
CA GLU A 300 -12.37 17.49 9.84
C GLU A 300 -11.32 17.96 10.85
N ASP A 301 -11.58 17.71 12.13
CA ASP A 301 -10.66 18.00 13.23
C ASP A 301 -9.40 17.14 13.08
N ASP A 302 -8.23 17.75 12.85
CA ASP A 302 -6.96 17.02 12.85
C ASP A 302 -6.49 16.86 14.30
N ILE A 303 -6.38 15.62 14.76
CA ILE A 303 -6.00 15.31 16.14
C ILE A 303 -4.54 14.91 16.14
N THR A 304 -3.69 15.71 16.78
CA THR A 304 -2.30 15.32 17.06
C THR A 304 -2.22 14.73 18.47
N THR A 305 -1.65 13.53 18.59
CA THR A 305 -1.37 12.92 19.89
C THR A 305 0.11 13.06 20.24
N ILE A 306 0.40 13.65 21.40
CA ILE A 306 1.75 13.87 21.91
C ILE A 306 1.97 13.00 23.15
N PHE A 307 3.09 12.29 23.18
CA PHE A 307 3.60 11.56 24.33
C PHE A 307 4.92 12.18 24.77
N THR A 308 4.96 12.65 26.01
CA THR A 308 6.18 13.14 26.65
C THR A 308 6.68 12.10 27.64
N TYR A 309 7.85 11.54 27.36
CA TYR A 309 8.54 10.58 28.21
C TYR A 309 9.59 11.31 29.03
N GLU A 310 9.46 11.30 30.35
CA GLU A 310 10.41 11.88 31.30
C GLU A 310 11.06 10.74 32.10
N LYS A 311 12.39 10.65 32.09
CA LYS A 311 13.11 9.65 32.89
C LYS A 311 12.86 9.89 34.37
N ARG A 312 12.45 8.85 35.09
CA ARG A 312 12.44 8.88 36.55
C ARG A 312 13.88 8.74 37.02
N VAL A 313 14.36 9.73 37.75
CA VAL A 313 15.61 9.62 38.51
C VAL A 313 15.32 8.63 39.64
N GLU A 314 15.97 7.46 39.59
CA GLU A 314 16.03 6.55 40.73
C GLU A 314 16.93 7.14 41.83
#